data_AF-A0A917NGF0-F1
#
_entry.id   AF-A0A917NGF0-F1
#
_cell.length_a   1.000
_cell.length_b   1.000
_cell.length_c   1.000
_cell.angle_alpha   90.00
_cell.angle_beta   90.00
_cell.angle_gamma   90.00
#
_symmetry.space_group_name_H-M   'P 1'
#
loop_
_entity.id
_entity.type
_entity.pdbx_description
1 polymer ?
#
loop_
_entity_poly.entity_id
_entity_poly.type
_entity_poly.pdbx_seq_one_letter_code
_entity_poly.pdbx_strand_id
1 'polypeptide(L)'
;MSERRECEPQRDPVGWDRRKVLEQQLHDGPALRLSALALRLGVCRHRAAQDPKVYDCLSGVQDELHEVLQELRELAGRIYPPMLAAAGLAPALEALSERHGIPVRLHVPAERLDTAVEAAAYFEVAERLSALSDGTAAVTVSIRRSGPDVLVAIDPDEHDPSVVRIPCE
;
A
#
# COMPACT_ATOMS: atom_id res chain seq x y z
N MET A 1 -4.61 -21.72 -29.85
CA MET A 1 -3.23 -21.50 -29.38
C MET A 1 -3.18 -20.12 -28.79
N SER A 2 -3.40 -20.00 -27.49
CA SER A 2 -3.51 -18.71 -26.79
C SER A 2 -2.11 -18.30 -26.34
N GLU A 3 -1.59 -17.21 -26.89
CA GLU A 3 -0.32 -16.60 -26.50
C GLU A 3 -0.41 -16.14 -25.05
N ARG A 4 0.32 -16.82 -24.16
CA ARG A 4 0.52 -16.35 -22.79
C ARG A 4 1.32 -15.05 -22.88
N ARG A 5 0.70 -13.92 -22.54
CA ARG A 5 1.41 -12.66 -22.35
C ARG A 5 2.25 -12.80 -21.08
N GLU A 6 3.52 -13.15 -21.24
CA GLU A 6 4.52 -12.99 -20.19
C GLU A 6 4.67 -11.49 -19.93
N CYS A 7 3.98 -11.01 -18.90
CA CYS A 7 4.18 -9.67 -18.39
C CYS A 7 5.55 -9.68 -17.70
N GLU A 8 6.57 -9.15 -18.38
CA GLU A 8 7.93 -9.06 -17.86
C GLU A 8 7.91 -8.10 -16.66
N PRO A 9 8.08 -8.58 -15.41
CA PRO A 9 8.00 -7.71 -14.25
C PRO A 9 9.18 -6.74 -14.31
N GLN A 10 8.89 -5.44 -14.31
CA GLN A 10 9.88 -4.37 -14.44
C GLN A 10 10.92 -4.48 -13.31
N ARG A 11 12.06 -5.09 -13.62
CA ARG A 11 13.23 -5.24 -12.75
C ARG A 11 13.93 -3.91 -12.55
N ASP A 12 13.79 -3.31 -11.36
CA ASP A 12 14.74 -2.30 -10.88
C ASP A 12 14.88 -2.40 -9.34
N PRO A 13 15.70 -3.33 -8.81
CA PRO A 13 15.96 -3.44 -7.37
C PRO A 13 16.54 -2.15 -6.77
N VAL A 14 17.38 -1.41 -7.53
CA VAL A 14 17.87 -0.08 -7.15
C VAL A 14 16.72 0.93 -7.08
N GLY A 15 15.70 0.76 -7.92
CA GLY A 15 14.46 1.53 -7.91
C GLY A 15 13.64 1.34 -6.63
N TRP A 16 13.51 0.10 -6.13
CA TRP A 16 12.72 -0.17 -4.93
C TRP A 16 13.34 0.42 -3.66
N ASP A 17 14.66 0.31 -3.49
CA ASP A 17 15.35 0.91 -2.36
C ASP A 17 15.24 2.45 -2.40
N ARG A 18 15.38 3.06 -3.58
CA ARG A 18 15.18 4.51 -3.75
C ARG A 18 13.75 4.93 -3.43
N ARG A 19 12.75 4.15 -3.86
CA ARG A 19 11.33 4.42 -3.55
C ARG A 19 11.07 4.34 -2.05
N LYS A 20 11.63 3.33 -1.37
CA LYS A 20 11.55 3.19 0.09
C LYS A 20 12.15 4.40 0.80
N VAL A 21 13.36 4.82 0.41
CA VAL A 21 14.00 6.02 1.00
C VAL A 21 13.18 7.28 0.74
N LEU A 22 12.64 7.44 -0.46
CA LEU A 22 11.79 8.59 -0.79
C LEU A 22 10.51 8.62 0.05
N GLU A 23 9.85 7.47 0.24
CA GLU A 23 8.69 7.39 1.11
C GLU A 23 9.03 7.75 2.56
N GLN A 24 10.13 7.21 3.09
CA GLN A 24 10.60 7.56 4.43
C GLN A 24 10.85 9.07 4.59
N GLN A 25 11.43 9.72 3.58
CA GLN A 25 11.63 11.17 3.59
C GLN A 25 10.31 11.96 3.58
N LEU A 26 9.29 11.48 2.87
CA LEU A 26 7.95 12.08 2.86
C LEU A 26 7.24 11.91 4.20
N HIS A 27 7.39 10.74 4.83
CA HIS A 27 6.80 10.43 6.12
C HIS A 27 7.47 11.23 7.25
N ASP A 28 8.79 11.11 7.38
CA ASP A 28 9.54 11.69 8.50
C ASP A 28 9.65 13.23 8.41
N GLY A 29 9.58 13.81 7.22
CA GLY A 29 9.69 15.25 7.03
C GLY A 29 8.33 15.95 6.96
N PRO A 30 7.73 16.05 5.76
CA PRO A 30 6.46 16.74 5.55
C PRO A 30 5.31 16.22 6.41
N ALA A 31 5.06 14.92 6.46
CA ALA A 31 3.89 14.38 7.14
C ALA A 31 3.93 14.63 8.65
N LEU A 32 5.07 14.34 9.32
CA LEU A 32 5.24 14.65 10.75
C LEU A 32 5.02 16.13 11.08
N ARG A 33 5.53 17.06 10.25
CA ARG A 33 5.33 18.51 10.46
C ARG A 33 3.87 18.92 10.28
N LEU A 34 3.20 18.40 9.26
CA LEU A 34 1.79 18.69 9.01
C LEU A 34 0.90 18.12 10.13
N SER A 35 1.18 16.92 10.63
CA SER A 35 0.48 16.36 11.80
C SER A 35 0.65 17.22 13.05
N ALA A 36 1.87 17.74 13.29
CA ALA A 36 2.12 18.67 14.40
C ALA A 36 1.34 19.99 14.25
N LEU A 37 1.18 20.49 13.02
CA LEU A 37 0.36 21.67 12.73
C LEU A 37 -1.12 21.40 12.98
N ALA A 38 -1.64 20.25 12.55
CA ALA A 38 -3.03 19.84 12.79
C ALA A 38 -3.35 19.77 14.29
N LEU A 39 -2.42 19.26 15.11
CA LEU A 39 -2.54 19.26 16.57
C LEU A 39 -2.56 20.68 17.15
N ARG A 40 -1.66 21.57 16.69
CA ARG A 40 -1.61 22.97 17.15
C ARG A 40 -2.90 23.73 16.80
N LEU A 41 -3.45 23.49 15.61
CA LEU A 41 -4.74 24.05 15.19
C LEU A 41 -5.88 23.57 16.12
N GLY A 42 -5.89 22.30 16.50
CA GLY A 42 -6.84 21.78 17.49
C GLY A 42 -6.77 22.50 18.84
N VAL A 43 -5.57 22.83 19.31
CA VAL A 43 -5.37 23.62 20.55
C VAL A 43 -5.87 25.05 20.39
N CYS A 44 -5.58 25.70 19.26
CA CYS A 44 -6.11 27.04 18.96
C CYS A 44 -7.64 27.04 18.91
N ARG A 45 -8.24 26.05 18.25
CA ARG A 45 -9.68 25.86 18.15
C ARG A 45 -10.32 25.74 19.54
N HIS A 46 -9.73 24.92 20.42
CA HIS A 46 -10.21 24.77 21.80
C HIS A 46 -10.15 26.07 22.60
N ARG A 47 -9.09 26.88 22.42
CA ARG A 47 -8.96 28.20 23.08
C ARG A 47 -9.91 29.25 22.51
N ALA A 48 -10.32 29.11 21.25
CA ALA A 48 -11.23 30.02 20.56
C ALA A 48 -12.72 29.63 20.73
N ALA A 49 -13.05 28.65 21.58
CA ALA A 49 -14.41 28.11 21.71
C ALA A 49 -15.50 29.13 22.09
N GLN A 50 -15.11 30.31 22.59
CA GLN A 50 -16.04 31.38 22.95
C GLN A 50 -16.47 32.28 21.76
N ASP A 51 -15.76 32.21 20.64
CA ASP A 51 -16.12 32.89 19.39
C ASP A 51 -16.47 31.84 18.32
N PRO A 52 -17.77 31.62 18.04
CA PRO A 52 -18.21 30.62 17.08
C PRO A 52 -17.59 30.81 15.68
N LYS A 53 -17.40 32.05 15.23
CA LYS A 53 -16.84 32.31 13.89
C LYS A 53 -15.37 31.92 13.81
N VAL A 54 -14.60 32.20 14.86
CA VAL A 54 -13.18 31.82 14.94
C VAL A 54 -13.05 30.31 15.12
N TYR A 55 -13.91 29.69 15.93
CA TYR A 55 -13.97 28.24 16.09
C TYR A 55 -14.24 27.54 14.75
N ASP A 56 -15.28 27.95 14.02
CA ASP A 56 -15.66 27.36 12.73
C ASP A 56 -14.55 27.52 11.68
N CYS A 57 -13.92 28.69 11.61
CA CYS A 57 -12.78 28.94 10.72
C CYS A 57 -11.61 28.00 11.03
N LEU A 58 -11.24 27.84 12.31
CA LEU A 58 -10.16 26.93 12.71
C LEU A 58 -10.52 25.46 12.51
N SER A 59 -11.80 25.10 12.63
CA SER A 59 -12.25 23.75 12.30
C SER A 59 -12.10 23.47 10.81
N GLY A 60 -12.56 24.37 9.94
CA GLY A 60 -12.42 24.21 8.48
C GLY A 60 -10.97 24.05 8.05
N VAL A 61 -10.06 24.89 8.56
CA VAL A 61 -8.63 24.78 8.26
C VAL A 61 -8.04 23.47 8.79
N GLN A 62 -8.49 23.00 9.96
CA GLN A 62 -8.05 21.73 10.50
C GLN A 62 -8.54 20.56 9.64
N ASP A 63 -9.77 20.59 9.15
CA ASP A 63 -10.36 19.55 8.30
C ASP A 63 -9.64 19.51 6.94
N GLU A 64 -9.43 20.65 6.28
CA GLU A 64 -8.64 20.77 5.04
C GLU A 64 -7.22 20.20 5.21
N LEU A 65 -6.56 20.51 6.34
CA LEU A 65 -5.24 19.97 6.63
C LEU A 65 -5.23 18.45 6.82
N HIS A 66 -6.31 17.88 7.39
CA HIS A 66 -6.45 16.43 7.48
C HIS A 66 -6.65 15.80 6.11
N GLU A 67 -7.43 16.41 5.22
CA GLU A 67 -7.61 15.94 3.83
C GLU A 67 -6.28 15.92 3.08
N VAL A 68 -5.52 17.02 3.13
CA VAL A 68 -4.17 17.09 2.52
C VAL A 68 -3.23 16.02 3.09
N LEU A 69 -3.31 15.76 4.40
CA LEU A 69 -2.54 14.69 5.05
C LEU A 69 -2.96 13.28 4.61
N GLN A 70 -4.23 13.06 4.28
CA GLN A 70 -4.69 11.80 3.72
C GLN A 70 -4.18 11.63 2.29
N GLU A 71 -4.35 12.64 1.43
CA GLU A 71 -3.86 12.63 0.05
C GLU A 71 -2.35 12.38 -0.02
N LEU A 72 -1.57 13.05 0.86
CA LEU A 72 -0.13 12.83 0.92
C LEU A 72 0.22 11.39 1.31
N ARG A 73 -0.52 10.78 2.24
CA ARG A 73 -0.30 9.38 2.65
C ARG A 73 -0.70 8.39 1.57
N GLU A 74 -1.78 8.66 0.83
CA GLU A 74 -2.18 7.86 -0.32
C GLU A 74 -1.13 7.91 -1.42
N LEU A 75 -0.59 9.11 -1.71
CA LEU A 75 0.51 9.28 -2.67
C LEU A 75 1.79 8.58 -2.21
N ALA A 76 2.18 8.72 -0.94
CA ALA A 76 3.34 8.04 -0.37
C ALA A 76 3.20 6.51 -0.45
N GLY A 77 2.01 5.98 -0.14
CA GLY A 77 1.71 4.55 -0.25
C GLY A 77 1.82 3.99 -1.67
N ARG A 78 1.59 4.81 -2.70
CA ARG A 78 1.82 4.44 -4.11
C ARG A 78 3.30 4.38 -4.48
N ILE A 79 4.18 5.04 -3.74
CA ILE A 79 5.63 5.00 -3.94
C ILE A 79 6.20 3.73 -3.31
N TYR A 80 5.97 3.55 -2.01
CA TYR A 80 6.35 2.36 -1.26
C TYR A 80 5.44 2.23 -0.03
N PRO A 81 4.75 1.11 0.19
CA PRO A 81 3.83 1.00 1.33
C PRO A 81 4.58 1.07 2.67
N PRO A 82 4.18 1.94 3.62
CA PRO A 82 4.84 2.02 4.93
C PRO A 82 4.80 0.70 5.71
N MET A 83 3.69 -0.03 5.61
CA MET A 83 3.52 -1.34 6.25
C MET A 83 4.51 -2.38 5.70
N LEU A 84 4.82 -2.30 4.41
CA LEU A 84 5.82 -3.18 3.78
C LEU A 84 7.21 -2.89 4.33
N ALA A 85 7.55 -1.61 4.52
CA ALA A 85 8.83 -1.19 5.09
C ALA A 85 8.97 -1.62 6.56
N ALA A 86 7.92 -1.46 7.36
CA ALA A 86 7.93 -1.68 8.80
C ALA A 86 7.76 -3.15 9.20
N ALA A 87 6.84 -3.86 8.55
CA ALA A 87 6.36 -5.18 8.99
C ALA A 87 6.49 -6.28 7.92
N GLY A 88 6.85 -5.91 6.69
CA GLY A 88 7.07 -6.85 5.59
C GLY A 88 5.82 -7.26 4.83
N LEU A 89 5.97 -8.25 3.95
CA LEU A 89 4.98 -8.56 2.92
C LEU A 89 3.63 -9.02 3.48
N ALA A 90 3.62 -9.95 4.44
CA ALA A 90 2.36 -10.51 4.95
C ALA A 90 1.46 -9.44 5.61
N PRO A 91 1.94 -8.64 6.59
CA PRO A 91 1.12 -7.57 7.17
C PRO A 91 0.72 -6.49 6.16
N ALA A 92 1.57 -6.21 5.17
CA ALA A 92 1.24 -5.26 4.12
C ALA A 92 0.09 -5.76 3.23
N LEU A 93 0.09 -7.04 2.88
CA LEU A 93 -0.99 -7.65 2.09
C LEU A 93 -2.29 -7.81 2.88
N GLU A 94 -2.21 -8.07 4.18
CA GLU A 94 -3.39 -8.05 5.07
C GLU A 94 -4.04 -6.67 5.05
N ALA A 95 -3.27 -5.60 5.30
CA ALA A 95 -3.76 -4.23 5.25
C ALA A 95 -4.31 -3.82 3.87
N LEU A 96 -3.73 -4.36 2.78
CA LEU A 96 -4.26 -4.18 1.43
C LEU A 96 -5.60 -4.88 1.26
N SER A 97 -5.72 -6.13 1.73
CA SER A 97 -6.94 -6.93 1.59
C SER A 97 -8.15 -6.34 2.30
N GLU A 98 -7.97 -5.73 3.47
CA GLU A 98 -9.03 -5.09 4.23
C GLU A 98 -9.71 -3.94 3.46
N ARG A 99 -9.03 -3.36 2.47
CA ARG A 99 -9.54 -2.24 1.66
C ARG A 99 -10.39 -2.68 0.47
N HIS A 100 -10.29 -3.94 0.04
CA HIS A 100 -10.87 -4.40 -1.23
C HIS A 100 -12.35 -4.82 -1.15
N GLY A 101 -12.97 -4.82 0.04
CA GLY A 101 -14.40 -5.07 0.20
C GLY A 101 -14.87 -6.50 -0.11
N ILE A 102 -13.98 -7.37 -0.61
CA ILE A 102 -14.20 -8.80 -0.85
C ILE A 102 -13.28 -9.64 0.03
N PRO A 103 -13.66 -10.87 0.41
CA PRO A 103 -12.77 -11.80 1.11
C PRO A 103 -11.51 -12.12 0.28
N VAL A 104 -10.33 -11.88 0.86
CA VAL A 104 -9.05 -12.28 0.27
C VAL A 104 -8.37 -13.29 1.20
N ARG A 105 -8.08 -14.49 0.70
CA ARG A 105 -7.32 -15.53 1.39
C ARG A 105 -5.84 -15.38 1.04
N LEU A 106 -4.98 -15.20 2.05
CA LEU A 106 -3.55 -14.99 1.86
C LEU A 106 -2.76 -16.23 2.27
N HIS A 107 -1.91 -16.72 1.38
CA HIS A 107 -0.89 -17.75 1.65
C HIS A 107 0.49 -17.16 1.36
N VAL A 108 1.09 -16.54 2.36
CA VAL A 108 2.37 -15.83 2.25
C VAL A 108 3.42 -16.58 3.08
N PRO A 109 4.70 -16.68 2.64
CA PRO A 109 5.74 -17.32 3.42
C PRO A 109 5.94 -16.60 4.76
N ALA A 110 6.20 -17.36 5.83
CA ALA A 110 6.55 -16.78 7.14
C ALA A 110 7.96 -16.15 7.15
N GLU A 111 8.83 -16.60 6.24
CA GLU A 111 10.19 -16.08 6.08
C GLU A 111 10.18 -14.76 5.28
N ARG A 112 11.05 -13.83 5.68
CA ARG A 112 11.24 -12.56 4.96
C ARG A 112 11.87 -12.81 3.59
N LEU A 113 11.34 -12.14 2.57
CA LEU A 113 11.95 -12.09 1.24
C LEU A 113 12.83 -10.84 1.14
N ASP A 114 13.66 -10.78 0.10
CA ASP A 114 14.44 -9.56 -0.16
C ASP A 114 13.51 -8.38 -0.43
N THR A 115 13.94 -7.18 -0.01
CA THR A 115 13.10 -5.97 -0.04
C THR A 115 12.54 -5.67 -1.45
N ALA A 116 13.34 -5.90 -2.49
CA ALA A 116 12.92 -5.72 -3.88
C ALA A 116 11.86 -6.76 -4.31
N VAL A 117 12.01 -8.01 -3.84
CA VAL A 117 11.07 -9.11 -4.12
C VAL A 117 9.75 -8.89 -3.38
N GLU A 118 9.80 -8.48 -2.11
CA GLU A 118 8.60 -8.11 -1.34
C GLU A 118 7.84 -6.96 -2.02
N ALA A 119 8.56 -5.92 -2.48
CA ALA A 119 7.94 -4.79 -3.17
C ALA A 119 7.31 -5.21 -4.50
N ALA A 120 8.02 -5.95 -5.33
CA ALA A 120 7.48 -6.46 -6.59
C ALA A 120 6.23 -7.32 -6.36
N ALA A 121 6.27 -8.22 -5.37
CA ALA A 121 5.13 -9.08 -5.05
C ALA A 121 3.93 -8.27 -4.54
N TYR A 122 4.16 -7.29 -3.65
CA TYR A 122 3.10 -6.42 -3.16
C TYR A 122 2.41 -5.66 -4.30
N PHE A 123 3.19 -5.01 -5.17
CA PHE A 123 2.63 -4.19 -6.24
C PHE A 123 1.95 -5.02 -7.32
N GLU A 124 2.45 -6.22 -7.64
CA GLU A 124 1.75 -7.16 -8.51
C GLU A 124 0.38 -7.53 -7.91
N VAL A 125 0.32 -7.88 -6.63
CA VAL A 125 -0.95 -8.21 -5.98
C VAL A 125 -1.89 -7.01 -5.96
N ALA A 126 -1.39 -5.82 -5.61
CA ALA A 126 -2.20 -4.59 -5.58
C ALA A 126 -2.79 -4.25 -6.95
N GLU A 127 -2.00 -4.33 -8.02
CA GLU A 127 -2.47 -4.08 -9.37
C GLU A 127 -3.57 -5.06 -9.75
N ARG A 128 -3.36 -6.34 -9.46
CA ARG A 128 -4.31 -7.41 -9.80
C ARG A 128 -5.61 -7.32 -9.02
N LEU A 129 -5.55 -7.02 -7.73
CA LEU A 129 -6.75 -6.79 -6.91
C LEU A 129 -7.52 -5.56 -7.40
N SER A 130 -6.83 -4.50 -7.86
CA SER A 130 -7.47 -3.31 -8.41
C SER A 130 -8.17 -3.53 -9.75
N ALA A 131 -7.78 -4.57 -10.48
CA ALA A 131 -8.33 -4.93 -11.79
C ALA A 131 -9.45 -5.99 -11.73
N LEU A 132 -9.84 -6.43 -10.52
CA LEU A 132 -10.93 -7.39 -10.35
C LEU A 132 -12.27 -6.79 -10.78
N SER A 133 -13.17 -7.66 -11.25
CA SER A 133 -14.53 -7.26 -11.62
C SER A 133 -15.42 -7.13 -10.38
N ASP A 134 -16.40 -6.23 -10.44
CA ASP A 134 -17.39 -5.99 -9.36
C ASP A 134 -18.17 -7.25 -8.92
N GLY A 135 -18.17 -8.31 -9.74
CA GLY A 135 -18.84 -9.58 -9.44
C GLY A 135 -17.96 -10.63 -8.75
N THR A 136 -16.70 -10.34 -8.44
CA THR A 136 -15.77 -11.29 -7.83
C THR A 136 -16.20 -11.60 -6.40
N ALA A 137 -16.42 -12.88 -6.07
CA ALA A 137 -16.94 -13.27 -4.76
C ALA A 137 -15.84 -13.42 -3.71
N ALA A 138 -14.69 -13.99 -4.08
CA ALA A 138 -13.52 -14.10 -3.23
C ALA A 138 -12.24 -14.27 -4.07
N VAL A 139 -11.10 -13.97 -3.46
CA VAL A 139 -9.79 -14.14 -4.11
C VAL A 139 -8.84 -14.91 -3.21
N THR A 140 -8.04 -15.80 -3.80
CA THR A 140 -6.92 -16.44 -3.12
C THR A 140 -5.60 -15.94 -3.70
N VAL A 141 -4.74 -15.40 -2.85
CA VAL A 141 -3.39 -14.96 -3.19
C VAL A 141 -2.39 -15.91 -2.55
N SER A 142 -1.57 -16.56 -3.37
CA SER A 142 -0.52 -17.47 -2.91
C SER A 142 0.85 -17.00 -3.36
N ILE A 143 1.75 -16.81 -2.41
CA ILE A 143 3.13 -16.41 -2.63
C ILE A 143 4.02 -17.52 -2.10
N ARG A 144 4.92 -18.03 -2.94
CA ARG A 144 5.83 -19.12 -2.53
C ARG A 144 7.17 -19.04 -3.24
N ARG A 145 8.23 -19.48 -2.56
CA ARG A 145 9.53 -19.69 -3.18
C ARG A 145 9.49 -20.91 -4.11
N SER A 146 10.16 -20.80 -5.25
CA SER A 146 10.30 -21.84 -6.26
C SER A 146 11.71 -21.76 -6.83
N GLY A 147 12.68 -22.40 -6.16
CA GLY A 147 14.10 -22.28 -6.53
C GLY A 147 14.60 -20.85 -6.28
N PRO A 148 15.22 -20.19 -7.27
CA PRO A 148 15.70 -18.81 -7.15
C PRO A 148 14.59 -17.76 -7.31
N ASP A 149 13.35 -18.18 -7.59
CA ASP A 149 12.23 -17.28 -7.85
C ASP A 149 11.19 -17.32 -6.73
N VAL A 150 10.37 -16.28 -6.68
CA VAL A 150 9.10 -16.22 -5.95
C VAL A 150 7.96 -16.25 -6.97
N LEU A 151 7.00 -17.15 -6.76
CA LEU A 151 5.79 -17.22 -7.55
C LEU A 151 4.67 -16.51 -6.79
N VAL A 152 3.99 -15.60 -7.49
CA VAL A 152 2.76 -14.94 -7.03
C VAL A 152 1.62 -15.49 -7.87
N ALA A 153 0.66 -16.16 -7.24
CA ALA A 153 -0.53 -16.70 -7.87
C ALA A 153 -1.77 -16.00 -7.31
N ILE A 154 -2.65 -15.52 -8.19
CA ILE A 154 -3.90 -14.85 -7.82
C ILE A 154 -5.05 -15.52 -8.54
N ASP A 155 -6.00 -16.00 -7.76
CA ASP A 155 -7.13 -16.82 -8.19
C ASP A 155 -8.45 -16.18 -7.72
N PRO A 156 -9.16 -15.46 -8.61
CA PRO A 156 -10.56 -15.10 -8.40
C PRO A 156 -11.43 -16.32 -8.74
N ASP A 157 -12.12 -16.86 -7.73
CA ASP A 157 -13.12 -17.94 -7.88
C ASP A 157 -12.63 -19.35 -8.31
N GLU A 158 -11.47 -19.80 -7.85
CA GLU A 158 -10.93 -21.18 -8.03
C GLU A 158 -10.82 -21.63 -9.52
N HIS A 159 -10.54 -20.68 -10.42
CA HIS A 159 -10.30 -20.93 -11.84
C HIS A 159 -8.86 -20.50 -12.23
N ASP A 160 -8.27 -21.23 -13.20
CA ASP A 160 -6.88 -21.14 -13.67
C ASP A 160 -6.09 -19.90 -13.17
N PRO A 161 -5.31 -20.05 -12.08
CA PRO A 161 -4.74 -18.90 -11.38
C PRO A 161 -3.79 -18.13 -12.29
N SER A 162 -3.90 -16.81 -12.26
CA SER A 162 -2.88 -15.96 -12.87
C SER A 162 -1.60 -16.07 -12.06
N VAL A 163 -0.52 -16.59 -12.67
CA VAL A 163 0.77 -16.77 -12.01
C VAL A 163 1.81 -15.85 -12.61
N VAL A 164 2.46 -15.06 -11.76
CA VAL A 164 3.61 -14.23 -12.09
C VAL A 164 4.83 -14.77 -11.35
N ARG A 165 5.97 -14.79 -12.04
CA ARG A 165 7.26 -15.22 -11.50
C ARG A 165 8.14 -13.99 -11.26
N ILE A 166 8.58 -13.83 -10.03
CA ILE A 166 9.46 -12.76 -9.58
C ILE A 166 10.83 -13.37 -9.25
N PRO A 167 11.89 -13.03 -9.99
CA PRO A 167 13.23 -13.52 -9.71
C PRO A 167 13.80 -12.88 -8.43
N CYS A 168 14.63 -13.61 -7.67
CA CYS A 168 15.27 -13.10 -6.45
C CYS A 168 16.68 -12.51 -6.68
N GLU A 169 17.19 -12.45 -7.92
CA GLU A 169 18.52 -11.90 -8.27
C GLU A 169 18.54 -10.39 -8.47
#